data_AF-A0A9X5UIJ4-F1
#
_entry.id   AF-A0A9X5UIJ4-F1
#
_cell.length_a   1.000
_cell.length_b   1.000
_cell.length_c   1.000
_cell.angle_alpha   90.00
_cell.angle_beta   90.00
_cell.angle_gamma   90.00
#
_symmetry.space_group_name_H-M   'P 1'
#
loop_
_entity.id
_entity.type
_entity.pdbx_description
1 polymer ?
#
loop_
_entity_poly.entity_id
_entity_poly.type
_entity_poly.pdbx_seq_one_letter_code
_entity_poly.pdbx_strand_id
1 'polypeptide(L)'
;MMDDDERFSLEDFPCPAGFRVRSLHLEPHDAMDWQADWAEALVVVEQGEMEIECASGVRARFDAGAVLTFDGLSLRRLHNCGETRVVVTLLSRQITP
;
A
#
# COMPACT_ATOMS: atom_id res chain seq x y z
N MET A 1 -10.47 8.08 -26.68
CA MET A 1 -9.43 7.99 -25.65
C MET A 1 -10.14 8.34 -24.36
N MET A 2 -10.48 7.34 -23.56
CA MET A 2 -10.98 7.60 -22.22
C MET A 2 -9.80 8.13 -21.41
N ASP A 3 -9.97 9.25 -20.73
CA ASP A 3 -9.02 9.73 -19.73
C ASP A 3 -8.88 8.62 -18.67
N ASP A 4 -7.78 7.87 -18.76
CA ASP A 4 -7.40 6.77 -17.86
C ASP A 4 -6.56 7.29 -16.67
N ASP A 5 -6.69 8.59 -16.38
CA ASP A 5 -5.69 9.39 -15.66
C ASP A 5 -6.27 10.25 -14.52
N GLU A 6 -7.50 10.01 -14.10
CA GLU A 6 -7.94 10.41 -12.74
C GLU A 6 -7.71 9.24 -11.77
N ARG A 7 -6.49 8.71 -11.78
CA ARG A 7 -6.05 7.81 -10.70
C ARG A 7 -5.88 8.65 -9.46
N PHE A 8 -6.57 8.27 -8.39
CA PHE A 8 -6.53 8.99 -7.12
C PHE A 8 -5.17 8.76 -6.45
N SER A 9 -4.19 9.62 -6.77
CA SER A 9 -2.87 9.63 -6.16
C SER A 9 -2.93 10.30 -4.79
N LEU A 10 -2.55 9.59 -3.73
CA LEU A 10 -2.43 10.17 -2.40
C LEU A 10 -1.12 10.95 -2.22
N GLU A 11 -0.17 10.85 -3.16
CA GLU A 11 1.10 11.59 -3.11
C GLU A 11 0.90 13.09 -3.35
N ASP A 12 -0.12 13.46 -4.14
CA ASP A 12 -0.41 14.84 -4.54
C ASP A 12 -1.41 15.55 -3.60
N PHE A 13 -2.01 14.82 -2.65
CA PHE A 13 -2.97 15.38 -1.71
C PHE A 13 -2.27 16.05 -0.51
N PRO A 14 -2.56 17.33 -0.20
CA PRO A 14 -2.05 17.94 1.02
C PRO A 14 -2.59 17.15 2.22
N CYS A 15 -1.68 16.53 2.97
CA CYS A 15 -2.05 15.63 4.05
C CYS A 15 -2.88 16.38 5.10
N PRO A 16 -4.13 15.96 5.39
CA PRO A 16 -4.95 16.61 6.39
C PRO A 16 -4.28 16.59 7.77
N ALA A 17 -4.51 17.63 8.57
CA ALA A 17 -4.00 17.68 9.94
C ALA A 17 -4.47 16.44 10.74
N GLY A 18 -3.56 15.80 11.46
CA GLY A 18 -3.85 14.58 12.21
C GLY A 18 -3.77 13.30 11.38
N PHE A 19 -3.29 13.36 10.13
CA PHE A 19 -2.99 12.22 9.28
C PHE A 19 -1.55 12.25 8.81
N ARG A 20 -1.04 11.09 8.42
CA ARG A 20 0.27 10.93 7.83
C ARG A 20 0.17 10.04 6.61
N VAL A 21 0.82 10.50 5.55
CA VAL A 21 1.05 9.74 4.33
C VAL A 21 2.48 9.19 4.35
N ARG A 22 2.64 7.92 3.96
CA ARG A 22 3.94 7.28 3.70
C ARG A 22 3.89 6.64 2.32
N SER A 23 4.93 6.84 1.52
CA SER A 23 5.10 6.15 0.24
C SER A 23 6.11 5.03 0.42
N LEU A 24 5.74 3.80 0.06
CA LEU A 24 6.58 2.61 0.06
C LEU A 24 6.85 2.19 -1.38
N HIS A 25 8.11 1.87 -1.63
CA HIS A 25 8.61 1.60 -2.96
C HIS A 25 9.27 0.23 -2.94
N LEU A 26 8.74 -0.72 -3.69
CA LEU A 26 9.27 -2.08 -3.81
C LEU A 26 9.81 -2.25 -5.23
N GLU A 27 11.12 -2.47 -5.34
CA GLU A 27 11.74 -2.81 -6.62
C GLU A 27 11.28 -4.19 -7.12
N PRO A 28 11.47 -4.53 -8.40
CA PRO A 28 11.14 -5.86 -8.92
C PRO A 28 11.76 -6.97 -8.07
N HIS A 29 10.94 -7.97 -7.71
CA HIS A 29 11.30 -9.11 -6.85
C HIS A 29 11.65 -8.77 -5.40
N ASP A 30 11.43 -7.52 -4.97
CA ASP A 30 11.65 -7.10 -3.60
C ASP A 30 10.49 -7.51 -2.68
N ALA A 31 10.80 -7.61 -1.39
CA ALA A 31 9.83 -7.92 -0.36
C ALA A 31 10.15 -7.20 0.94
N MET A 32 9.11 -6.77 1.65
CA MET A 32 9.27 -6.13 2.94
C MET A 32 8.31 -6.69 3.99
N ASP A 33 8.79 -6.75 5.22
CA ASP A 33 7.95 -7.14 6.36
C ASP A 33 6.91 -6.06 6.64
N TRP A 34 5.67 -6.51 6.87
CA TRP A 34 4.59 -5.66 7.31
C TRP A 34 4.82 -5.22 8.75
N GLN A 35 4.74 -3.92 9.01
CA GLN A 35 4.95 -3.37 10.34
C GLN A 35 3.60 -3.17 11.05
N ALA A 36 3.54 -3.53 12.33
CA ALA A 36 2.30 -3.45 13.11
C ALA A 36 1.79 -2.00 13.25
N ASP A 37 2.67 -0.99 13.21
CA ASP A 37 2.29 0.43 13.22
C ASP A 37 1.58 0.88 11.94
N TRP A 38 1.46 0.00 10.93
CA TRP A 38 0.72 0.27 9.69
C TRP A 38 -0.67 -0.37 9.67
N ALA A 39 -1.06 -1.14 10.68
CA ALA A 39 -2.31 -1.91 10.68
C ALA A 39 -3.57 -1.04 10.49
N GLU A 40 -3.56 0.19 11.02
CA GLU A 40 -4.68 1.15 10.88
C GLU A 40 -4.62 1.98 9.58
N ALA A 41 -3.67 1.69 8.68
CA ALA A 41 -3.51 2.45 7.45
C ALA A 41 -4.53 2.05 6.39
N LEU A 42 -5.03 3.06 5.67
CA LEU A 42 -5.59 2.88 4.34
C LEU A 42 -4.43 2.77 3.36
N VAL A 43 -4.43 1.73 2.54
CA VAL A 43 -3.35 1.40 1.62
C VAL A 43 -3.85 1.53 0.19
N VAL A 44 -3.13 2.29 -0.63
CA VAL A 44 -3.42 2.45 -2.06
C VAL A 44 -2.25 1.92 -2.85
N VAL A 45 -2.51 1.02 -3.80
CA VAL A 45 -1.50 0.62 -4.79
C VAL A 45 -1.51 1.66 -5.90
N GLU A 46 -0.51 2.54 -5.93
CA GLU A 46 -0.44 3.64 -6.90
C GLU A 46 0.07 3.14 -8.25
N GLN A 47 1.02 2.20 -8.23
CA GLN A 47 1.66 1.65 -9.41
C GLN A 47 2.05 0.18 -9.22
N GLY A 48 1.97 -0.59 -10.29
CA GLY A 48 2.39 -2.00 -10.32
C GLY A 48 1.35 -2.96 -9.74
N GLU A 49 1.78 -4.21 -9.50
CA GLU A 49 0.99 -5.26 -8.86
C GLU A 49 1.65 -5.65 -7.53
N MET A 50 0.94 -5.48 -6.42
CA MET A 50 1.41 -5.85 -5.08
C MET A 50 0.83 -7.20 -4.67
N GLU A 51 1.68 -8.11 -4.16
CA GLU A 51 1.24 -9.34 -3.49
C GLU A 51 1.38 -9.18 -1.97
N ILE A 52 0.36 -9.57 -1.22
CA ILE A 52 0.41 -9.66 0.25
C ILE A 52 0.60 -11.11 0.68
N GLU A 53 1.29 -11.33 1.80
CA GLU A 53 1.40 -12.63 2.47
C GLU A 53 0.88 -12.50 3.91
N CYS A 54 -0.15 -13.27 4.25
CA CYS A 54 -0.64 -13.40 5.62
C CYS A 54 0.21 -14.42 6.40
N ALA A 55 0.17 -14.35 7.73
CA ALA A 55 0.85 -15.29 8.62
C ALA A 55 0.40 -16.75 8.43
N SER A 56 -0.83 -16.96 7.92
CA SER A 56 -1.33 -18.27 7.50
C SER A 56 -0.69 -18.83 6.23
N GLY A 57 0.11 -18.03 5.52
CA GLY A 57 0.68 -18.34 4.21
C GLY A 57 -0.24 -18.01 3.03
N VAL A 58 -1.48 -17.57 3.29
CA VAL A 58 -2.40 -17.10 2.24
C VAL A 58 -1.81 -15.87 1.55
N ARG A 59 -1.91 -15.85 0.22
CA ARG A 59 -1.43 -14.75 -0.63
C ARG A 59 -2.55 -14.22 -1.51
N ALA A 60 -2.52 -12.91 -1.76
CA ALA A 60 -3.46 -12.23 -2.64
C ALA A 60 -2.74 -11.09 -3.37
N ARG A 61 -3.17 -10.81 -4.61
CA ARG A 61 -2.59 -9.78 -5.48
C ARG A 61 -3.56 -8.65 -5.71
N PHE A 62 -3.00 -7.45 -5.86
CA PHE A 62 -3.74 -6.22 -6.05
C PHE A 62 -3.00 -5.33 -7.05
N ASP A 63 -3.71 -4.94 -8.10
CA ASP A 63 -3.22 -4.04 -9.14
C ASP A 63 -3.28 -2.58 -8.71
N ALA A 64 -2.62 -1.73 -9.48
CA ALA A 64 -2.73 -0.27 -9.38
C ALA A 64 -4.20 0.19 -9.35
N GLY A 65 -4.51 1.13 -8.45
CA GLY A 65 -5.85 1.61 -8.14
C GLY A 65 -6.58 0.84 -7.03
N ALA A 66 -6.04 -0.29 -6.57
CA ALA A 66 -6.60 -1.00 -5.42
C ALA A 66 -6.49 -0.17 -4.13
N VAL A 67 -7.60 -0.06 -3.40
CA VAL A 67 -7.68 0.59 -2.09
C VAL A 67 -8.03 -0.44 -1.03
N LEU A 68 -7.17 -0.60 -0.03
CA LEU A 68 -7.18 -1.71 0.93
C LEU A 68 -7.09 -1.20 2.37
N THR A 69 -7.63 -1.99 3.28
CA THR A 69 -7.31 -1.92 4.71
C THR A 69 -6.93 -3.32 5.16
N PHE A 70 -5.93 -3.41 6.02
CA PHE A 70 -5.43 -4.69 6.53
C PHE A 70 -5.78 -4.90 8.01
N ASP A 71 -6.70 -4.11 8.55
CA ASP A 71 -7.22 -4.34 9.90
C ASP A 71 -7.88 -5.72 9.99
N GLY A 72 -7.62 -6.42 11.10
CA GLY A 72 -8.06 -7.80 11.30
C GLY A 72 -7.33 -8.86 10.46
N LEU A 73 -6.41 -8.49 9.57
CA LEU A 73 -5.54 -9.44 8.86
C LEU A 73 -4.20 -9.56 9.59
N SER A 74 -3.77 -10.80 9.85
CA SER A 74 -2.41 -11.07 10.32
C SER A 74 -1.43 -10.98 9.16
N LEU A 75 -1.25 -9.79 8.59
CA LEU A 75 -0.35 -9.56 7.47
C LEU A 75 1.10 -9.69 7.91
N ARG A 76 1.91 -10.35 7.09
CA ARG A 76 3.32 -10.63 7.37
C ARG A 76 4.24 -9.86 6.43
N ARG A 77 3.99 -9.92 5.13
CA ARG A 77 4.88 -9.34 4.11
C ARG A 77 4.11 -8.74 2.95
N LEU A 78 4.69 -7.71 2.36
CA LEU A 78 4.36 -7.21 1.03
C LEU A 78 5.46 -7.67 0.08
N HIS A 79 5.08 -8.03 -1.14
CA HIS A 79 5.98 -8.50 -2.18
C HIS A 79 5.68 -7.77 -3.48
N ASN A 80 6.74 -7.46 -4.21
CA ASN A 80 6.65 -7.18 -5.63
C ASN A 80 7.12 -8.42 -6.40
N CYS A 81 6.18 -9.21 -6.93
CA CYS A 81 6.52 -10.39 -7.72
C CYS A 81 6.68 -10.10 -9.21
N GLY A 82 6.45 -8.85 -9.64
CA GLY A 82 6.51 -8.43 -11.02
C GLY A 82 7.88 -7.89 -11.44
N GLU A 83 7.95 -7.49 -12.71
CA GLU A 83 9.15 -6.92 -13.36
C GLU A 83 9.20 -5.39 -13.27
N THR A 84 8.14 -4.76 -12.77
CA THR A 84 8.01 -3.30 -12.63
C THR A 84 8.01 -2.91 -11.17
N ARG A 85 8.54 -1.72 -10.85
CA ARG A 85 8.42 -1.14 -9.51
C ARG A 85 6.96 -1.09 -9.05
N VAL A 86 6.75 -1.37 -7.77
CA VAL A 86 5.47 -1.19 -7.09
C VAL A 86 5.57 0.02 -6.17
N VAL A 87 4.57 0.91 -6.25
CA VAL A 87 4.45 2.08 -5.38
C VAL A 87 3.15 1.95 -4.59
N VAL A 88 3.27 2.09 -3.27
CA VAL A 88 2.17 1.93 -2.34
C VAL A 88 2.12 3.12 -1.40
N THR A 89 0.97 3.77 -1.32
CA THR A 89 0.74 4.83 -0.36
C THR A 89 -0.02 4.30 0.86
N LEU A 90 0.48 4.61 2.06
CA LEU A 90 -0.19 4.34 3.32
C LEU A 90 -0.62 5.65 3.95
N LEU A 91 -1.93 5.80 4.16
CA LEU A 91 -2.53 6.89 4.89
C LEU A 91 -2.98 6.37 6.26
N SER A 92 -2.41 6.90 7.34
CA SER A 92 -2.82 6.58 8.70
C SER A 92 -3.05 7.83 9.53
N ARG A 93 -3.71 7.68 10.68
CA ARG A 93 -3.83 8.77 11.64
C ARG A 93 -2.46 9.07 12.27
N GLN A 94 -2.15 10.34 12.43
CA GLN A 94 -1.07 10.78 13.31
C GLN A 94 -1.59 10.78 14.74
N ILE A 95 -1.18 9.78 15.52
CA ILE A 95 -1.33 9.84 16.96
C ILE A 95 -0.18 10.71 17.47
N THR A 96 -0.48 11.98 17.76
CA THR A 96 0.42 12.81 18.55
C THR A 96 0.40 12.27 19.99
N PRO A 97 1.56 11.89 20.57
CA PRO A 97 1.62 11.42 21.95
C PRO A 97 1.28 12.53 22.96
#